data_AF-A0A1G9XRC8-F1
#
_entry.id   AF-A0A1G9XRC8-F1
#
_cell.length_a   1.000
_cell.length_b   1.000
_cell.length_c   1.000
_cell.angle_alpha   90.00
_cell.angle_beta   90.00
_cell.angle_gamma   90.00
#
_symmetry.space_group_name_H-M   'P 1'
#
loop_
_entity.id
_entity.type
_entity.pdbx_description
1 polymer ?
#
loop_
_entity_poly.entity_id
_entity_poly.type
_entity_poly.pdbx_seq_one_letter_code
_entity_poly.pdbx_strand_id
1 'polypeptide(L)'
;MKIVAGALAIMLASVVSASAATATPTEPEGSLTGAAGGKLGEMFGPLAGDPVRFAVDAKGSPGKVGGTFHVLHTKPDGKAFAEFSGKVDCLISAHGQAVVTGIVERESLPGLPPGTTVIGKRVGLSVADRGRHGDRIGWSWATGGFEQSTLPCTSTVPFFTTTQGDYKLRSMF
;
A
#
# COMPACT_ATOMS: atom_id res chain seq x y z
N MET A 1 -69.29 45.25 38.51
CA MET A 1 -68.90 44.96 37.10
C MET A 1 -67.41 44.60 37.10
N LYS A 2 -67.14 43.30 36.87
CA LYS A 2 -65.89 42.58 36.52
C LYS A 2 -64.50 43.06 37.02
N ILE A 3 -63.90 42.19 37.84
CA ILE A 3 -62.48 42.07 38.21
C ILE A 3 -61.66 41.56 37.01
N VAL A 4 -60.44 42.09 36.78
CA VAL A 4 -59.38 41.36 36.07
C VAL A 4 -58.05 41.58 36.80
N ALA A 5 -57.59 40.55 37.50
CA ALA A 5 -56.24 40.43 38.05
C ALA A 5 -55.36 39.74 37.00
N GLY A 6 -54.28 40.39 36.56
CA GLY A 6 -53.30 39.81 35.63
C GLY A 6 -52.28 38.96 36.38
N ALA A 7 -52.25 37.66 36.10
CA ALA A 7 -51.26 36.73 36.63
C ALA A 7 -49.96 36.80 35.83
N LEU A 8 -48.84 37.08 36.50
CA LEU A 8 -47.50 37.04 35.93
C LEU A 8 -46.93 35.62 36.09
N ALA A 9 -46.89 34.84 35.01
CA ALA A 9 -46.30 33.51 35.00
C ALA A 9 -44.80 33.60 34.66
N ILE A 10 -43.94 33.27 35.63
CA ILE A 10 -42.49 33.15 35.45
C ILE A 10 -42.19 31.74 34.93
N MET A 11 -41.80 31.62 33.66
CA MET A 11 -41.34 30.36 33.06
C MET A 11 -39.87 30.12 33.43
N LEU A 12 -39.61 29.09 34.23
CA LEU A 12 -38.27 28.56 34.50
C LEU A 12 -37.82 27.72 33.31
N ALA A 13 -36.86 28.21 32.53
CA ALA A 13 -36.25 27.44 31.44
C ALA A 13 -35.16 26.51 32.01
N SER A 14 -35.45 25.20 32.06
CA SER A 14 -34.48 24.16 32.39
C SER A 14 -33.49 24.00 31.23
N VAL A 15 -32.25 24.47 31.40
CA VAL A 15 -31.17 24.21 30.44
C VAL A 15 -30.68 22.77 30.59
N VAL A 16 -31.17 21.88 29.73
CA VAL A 16 -30.62 20.53 29.58
C VAL A 16 -29.28 20.67 28.85
N SER A 17 -28.18 20.57 29.59
CA SER A 17 -26.83 20.46 29.00
C SER A 17 -26.67 19.06 28.41
N ALA A 18 -26.91 18.93 27.11
CA ALA A 18 -26.57 17.71 26.37
C ALA A 18 -25.04 17.59 26.31
N SER A 19 -24.48 16.65 27.05
CA SER A 19 -23.07 16.29 26.94
C SER A 19 -22.87 15.60 25.59
N ALA A 20 -22.40 16.35 24.59
CA ALA A 20 -22.01 15.78 23.32
C ALA A 20 -20.75 14.94 23.55
N ALA A 21 -20.88 13.61 23.45
CA ALA A 21 -19.74 12.72 23.42
C ALA A 21 -18.89 13.08 22.20
N THR A 22 -17.70 13.63 22.43
CA THR A 22 -16.73 13.92 21.39
C THR A 22 -16.27 12.59 20.80
N ALA A 23 -16.78 12.24 19.62
CA ALA A 23 -16.26 11.11 18.86
C ALA A 23 -14.78 11.41 18.52
N THR A 24 -13.87 10.56 18.98
CA THR A 24 -12.46 10.63 18.57
C THR A 24 -12.42 10.50 17.05
N PRO A 25 -11.72 11.39 16.31
CA PRO A 25 -11.60 11.24 14.87
C PRO A 25 -11.01 9.86 14.54
N THR A 26 -11.75 9.04 13.79
CA THR A 26 -11.20 7.81 13.22
C THR A 26 -10.12 8.22 12.21
N GLU A 27 -8.88 7.80 12.42
CA GLU A 27 -7.81 8.06 11.47
C GLU A 27 -8.17 7.45 10.10
N PRO A 28 -7.99 8.17 8.99
CA PRO A 28 -8.27 7.64 7.67
C PRO A 28 -7.40 6.41 7.39
N GLU A 29 -8.04 5.30 7.03
CA GLU A 29 -7.37 4.05 6.70
C GLU A 29 -7.12 3.91 5.20
N GLY A 30 -5.85 3.75 4.82
CA GLY A 30 -5.46 3.35 3.47
C GLY A 30 -5.48 1.84 3.27
N SER A 31 -5.61 1.38 2.03
CA SER A 31 -5.38 -0.02 1.67
C SER A 31 -4.87 -0.16 0.24
N LEU A 32 -3.93 -1.08 0.02
CA LEU A 32 -3.49 -1.52 -1.30
C LEU A 32 -3.62 -3.04 -1.35
N THR A 33 -4.50 -3.53 -2.21
CA THR A 33 -4.70 -4.97 -2.38
C THR A 33 -4.67 -5.36 -3.85
N GLY A 34 -4.19 -6.58 -4.12
CA GLY A 34 -4.22 -7.16 -5.45
C GLY A 34 -2.85 -7.62 -5.91
N ALA A 35 -2.80 -7.99 -7.17
CA ALA A 35 -1.57 -8.44 -7.79
C ALA A 35 -1.58 -8.02 -9.25
N ALA A 36 -0.47 -7.42 -9.69
CA ALA A 36 -0.27 -6.98 -11.06
C ALA A 36 1.12 -7.42 -11.56
N GLY A 37 1.30 -7.48 -12.87
CA GLY A 37 2.52 -7.99 -13.48
C GLY A 37 2.53 -7.88 -15.00
N GLY A 38 3.56 -8.46 -15.60
CA GLY A 38 3.76 -8.44 -17.04
C GLY A 38 5.12 -9.01 -17.42
N LYS A 39 5.55 -8.78 -18.65
CA LYS A 39 6.90 -9.12 -19.11
C LYS A 39 7.80 -7.90 -19.04
N LEU A 40 9.03 -8.08 -18.56
CA LEU A 40 10.04 -7.02 -18.55
C LEU A 40 10.36 -6.59 -19.99
N GLY A 41 10.52 -5.29 -20.21
CA GLY A 41 10.89 -4.73 -21.51
C GLY A 41 12.40 -4.66 -21.73
N GLU A 42 12.80 -4.19 -22.91
CA GLU A 42 14.22 -4.11 -23.36
C GLU A 42 15.14 -3.34 -22.40
N MET A 43 14.61 -2.38 -21.63
CA MET A 43 15.39 -1.63 -20.64
C MET A 43 16.02 -2.49 -19.54
N PHE A 44 15.54 -3.73 -19.38
CA PHE A 44 16.04 -4.70 -18.41
C PHE A 44 17.13 -5.62 -18.99
N GLY A 45 17.60 -5.37 -20.22
CA GLY A 45 18.73 -6.05 -20.83
C GLY A 45 18.56 -7.58 -20.83
N PRO A 46 19.46 -8.36 -20.21
CA PRO A 46 19.39 -9.82 -20.18
C PRO A 46 18.12 -10.40 -19.52
N LEU A 47 17.35 -9.59 -18.81
CA LEU A 47 16.09 -9.99 -18.17
C LEU A 47 14.87 -9.62 -19.03
N ALA A 48 15.05 -8.99 -20.20
CA ALA A 48 13.96 -8.65 -21.10
C ALA A 48 13.17 -9.92 -21.49
N GLY A 49 11.84 -9.79 -21.50
CA GLY A 49 10.91 -10.89 -21.76
C GLY A 49 10.55 -11.75 -20.54
N ASP A 50 11.31 -11.65 -19.45
CA ASP A 50 11.03 -12.39 -18.20
C ASP A 50 9.68 -11.95 -17.60
N PRO A 51 8.79 -12.89 -17.22
CA PRO A 51 7.60 -12.56 -16.48
C PRO A 51 7.89 -12.13 -15.04
N VAL A 52 7.23 -11.06 -14.59
CA VAL A 52 7.24 -10.59 -13.20
C VAL A 52 5.83 -10.39 -12.67
N ARG A 53 5.64 -10.70 -11.40
CA ARG A 53 4.37 -10.61 -10.67
C ARG A 53 4.62 -10.04 -9.29
N PHE A 54 3.81 -9.06 -8.89
CA PHE A 54 3.89 -8.40 -7.59
C PHE A 54 2.51 -8.44 -6.94
N ALA A 55 2.39 -9.16 -5.82
CA ALA A 55 1.20 -9.22 -5.00
C ALA A 55 1.40 -8.41 -3.71
N VAL A 56 0.39 -7.62 -3.36
CA VAL A 56 0.36 -6.82 -2.14
C VAL A 56 -1.01 -6.96 -1.48
N ASP A 57 -1.00 -7.14 -0.17
CA ASP A 57 -2.17 -6.98 0.69
C ASP A 57 -1.74 -6.16 1.90
N ALA A 58 -2.03 -4.87 1.88
CA ALA A 58 -1.63 -3.90 2.88
C ALA A 58 -2.80 -3.02 3.28
N LYS A 59 -2.94 -2.75 4.58
CA LYS A 59 -3.95 -1.83 5.12
C LYS A 59 -3.51 -1.22 6.44
N GLY A 60 -4.09 -0.07 6.77
CA GLY A 60 -3.96 0.54 8.08
C GLY A 60 -3.99 2.06 8.03
N SER A 61 -3.61 2.65 9.16
CA SER A 61 -3.50 4.11 9.37
C SER A 61 -2.02 4.50 9.51
N PRO A 62 -1.66 5.79 9.43
CA PRO A 62 -0.29 6.23 9.65
C PRO A 62 0.32 5.64 10.94
N GLY A 63 1.47 4.99 10.83
CA GLY A 63 2.14 4.34 11.97
C GLY A 63 1.53 3.02 12.47
N LYS A 64 0.41 2.56 11.89
CA LYS A 64 -0.25 1.28 12.19
C LYS A 64 -0.64 0.56 10.91
N VAL A 65 0.36 0.21 10.11
CA VAL A 65 0.18 -0.55 8.87
C VAL A 65 0.59 -2.00 9.10
N GLY A 66 -0.16 -2.91 8.51
CA GLY A 66 0.21 -4.32 8.41
C GLY A 66 -0.17 -4.91 7.07
N GLY A 67 0.37 -6.08 6.78
CA GLY A 67 0.10 -6.74 5.53
C GLY A 67 1.22 -7.68 5.08
N THR A 68 1.12 -8.12 3.84
CA THR A 68 2.12 -8.96 3.19
C THR A 68 2.37 -8.50 1.77
N PHE A 69 3.54 -8.86 1.26
CA PHE A 69 3.84 -8.77 -0.16
C PHE A 69 4.48 -10.07 -0.63
N HIS A 70 4.34 -10.35 -1.92
CA HIS A 70 4.98 -11.47 -2.60
C HIS A 70 5.40 -11.02 -4.00
N VAL A 71 6.62 -11.38 -4.38
CA VAL A 71 7.19 -11.07 -5.68
C VAL A 71 7.66 -12.37 -6.30
N LEU A 72 7.28 -12.58 -7.55
CA LEU A 72 7.72 -13.70 -8.37
C LEU A 72 8.26 -13.16 -9.70
N HIS A 73 9.48 -13.54 -9.99
CA HIS A 73 10.16 -13.32 -11.26
C HIS A 73 10.54 -14.68 -11.82
N THR A 74 10.02 -15.00 -13.00
CA THR A 74 10.34 -16.25 -13.72
C THR A 74 11.09 -15.97 -15.02
N LYS A 75 11.70 -17.01 -15.56
CA LYS A 75 12.17 -17.04 -16.94
C LYS A 75 11.01 -17.37 -17.90
N PRO A 76 11.15 -17.11 -19.21
CA PRO A 76 10.11 -17.44 -20.19
C PRO A 76 9.74 -18.92 -20.23
N ASP A 77 10.65 -19.81 -19.80
CA ASP A 77 10.42 -21.26 -19.66
C ASP A 77 9.65 -21.64 -18.37
N GLY A 78 9.26 -20.65 -17.57
CA GLY A 78 8.49 -20.83 -16.33
C GLY A 78 9.33 -21.12 -15.09
N LYS A 79 10.64 -21.30 -15.20
CA LYS A 79 11.49 -21.50 -14.02
C LYS A 79 11.58 -20.22 -13.20
N ALA A 80 11.52 -20.35 -11.87
CA ALA A 80 11.77 -19.22 -10.98
C ALA A 80 13.18 -18.67 -11.21
N PHE A 81 13.29 -17.36 -11.30
CA PHE A 81 14.56 -16.62 -11.24
C PHE A 81 14.75 -16.05 -9.84
N ALA A 82 13.70 -15.40 -9.31
CA ALA A 82 13.66 -14.93 -7.94
C ALA A 82 12.21 -14.97 -7.43
N GLU A 83 12.02 -15.46 -6.22
CA GLU A 83 10.76 -15.44 -5.51
C GLU A 83 11.02 -15.01 -4.07
N PHE A 84 10.29 -14.02 -3.57
CA PHE A 84 10.43 -13.59 -2.19
C PHE A 84 9.15 -12.98 -1.66
N SER A 85 8.97 -13.06 -0.35
CA SER A 85 7.79 -12.51 0.34
C SER A 85 8.15 -12.06 1.75
N GLY A 86 7.27 -11.24 2.32
CA GLY A 86 7.52 -10.67 3.62
C GLY A 86 6.37 -9.86 4.17
N LYS A 87 6.67 -9.12 5.24
CA LYS A 87 5.70 -8.31 5.97
C LYS A 87 5.79 -6.86 5.56
N VAL A 88 4.63 -6.25 5.34
CA VAL A 88 4.52 -4.82 5.11
C VAL A 88 4.76 -4.10 6.43
N ASP A 89 5.63 -3.09 6.39
CA ASP A 89 5.94 -2.23 7.53
C ASP A 89 5.60 -0.75 7.30
N CYS A 90 5.23 -0.38 6.07
CA CYS A 90 4.65 0.93 5.77
C CYS A 90 3.71 0.90 4.55
N LEU A 91 2.68 1.75 4.59
CA LEU A 91 1.81 2.11 3.48
C LEU A 91 1.52 3.61 3.56
N ILE A 92 1.79 4.32 2.47
CA ILE A 92 1.33 5.69 2.23
C ILE A 92 0.52 5.67 0.94
N SER A 93 -0.69 6.22 0.94
CA SER A 93 -1.52 6.29 -0.27
C SER A 93 -2.27 7.61 -0.41
N ALA A 94 -2.27 8.16 -1.62
CA ALA A 94 -2.94 9.40 -1.97
C ALA A 94 -3.26 9.41 -3.47
N HIS A 95 -4.41 9.96 -3.86
CA HIS A 95 -4.76 10.25 -5.26
C HIS A 95 -4.48 9.11 -6.26
N GLY A 96 -4.87 7.87 -5.94
CA GLY A 96 -4.65 6.72 -6.83
C GLY A 96 -3.19 6.24 -6.91
N GLN A 97 -2.33 6.71 -6.00
CA GLN A 97 -0.95 6.26 -5.87
C GLN A 97 -0.65 5.74 -4.46
N ALA A 98 0.25 4.77 -4.37
CA ALA A 98 0.70 4.21 -3.11
C ALA A 98 2.21 3.96 -3.11
N VAL A 99 2.81 4.08 -1.94
CA VAL A 99 4.12 3.50 -1.62
C VAL A 99 3.92 2.51 -0.48
N VAL A 100 4.39 1.29 -0.68
CA VAL A 100 4.43 0.24 0.33
C VAL A 100 5.87 -0.20 0.53
N THR A 101 6.28 -0.41 1.77
CA THR A 101 7.54 -1.09 2.07
C THR A 101 7.29 -2.33 2.88
N GLY A 102 8.18 -3.31 2.75
CA GLY A 102 8.13 -4.49 3.57
C GLY A 102 9.48 -5.17 3.71
N ILE A 103 9.61 -5.93 4.79
CA ILE A 103 10.82 -6.68 5.15
C ILE A 103 10.65 -8.11 4.65
N VAL A 104 11.63 -8.60 3.88
CA VAL A 104 11.61 -9.97 3.36
C VAL A 104 11.81 -10.99 4.48
N GLU A 105 10.95 -11.99 4.52
CA GLU A 105 10.99 -13.10 5.50
C GLU A 105 11.24 -14.47 4.84
N ARG A 106 10.93 -14.60 3.54
CA ARG A 106 11.10 -15.82 2.76
C ARG A 106 11.65 -15.50 1.39
N GLU A 107 12.53 -16.36 0.89
CA GLU A 107 13.12 -16.22 -0.45
C GLU A 107 13.45 -17.57 -1.09
N SER A 108 13.52 -17.56 -2.42
CA SER A 108 14.11 -18.57 -3.28
C SER A 108 14.71 -17.84 -4.47
N LEU A 109 16.05 -17.84 -4.58
CA LEU A 109 16.79 -16.99 -5.52
C LEU A 109 17.68 -17.79 -6.49
N PRO A 110 17.14 -18.79 -7.21
CA PRO A 110 17.96 -19.67 -8.07
C PRO A 110 18.64 -18.95 -9.24
N GLY A 111 18.16 -17.76 -9.60
CA GLY A 111 18.71 -16.93 -10.67
C GLY A 111 19.83 -15.98 -10.22
N LEU A 112 20.12 -15.89 -8.92
CA LEU A 112 21.17 -15.03 -8.37
C LEU A 112 22.42 -15.83 -7.99
N PRO A 113 23.59 -15.18 -7.81
CA PRO A 113 24.81 -15.86 -7.40
C PRO A 113 24.63 -16.67 -6.10
N PRO A 114 25.28 -17.85 -5.98
CA PRO A 114 25.21 -18.66 -4.76
C PRO A 114 25.59 -17.86 -3.51
N GLY A 115 24.84 -18.04 -2.43
CA GLY A 115 25.05 -17.32 -1.17
C GLY A 115 24.41 -15.92 -1.11
N THR A 116 23.76 -15.46 -2.19
CA THR A 116 22.96 -14.23 -2.17
C THR A 116 21.75 -14.42 -1.25
N THR A 117 21.51 -13.43 -0.38
CA THR A 117 20.29 -13.37 0.45
C THR A 117 19.74 -11.95 0.53
N VAL A 118 18.42 -11.87 0.57
CA VAL A 118 17.64 -10.65 0.81
C VAL A 118 16.75 -10.74 2.06
N ILE A 119 16.80 -11.85 2.81
CA ILE A 119 16.13 -11.97 4.12
C ILE A 119 16.51 -10.80 5.03
N GLY A 120 15.50 -10.22 5.68
CA GLY A 120 15.66 -9.08 6.58
C GLY A 120 15.87 -7.74 5.88
N LYS A 121 16.00 -7.73 4.54
CA LYS A 121 16.09 -6.48 3.78
C LYS A 121 14.71 -5.91 3.49
N ARG A 122 14.64 -4.58 3.43
CA ARG A 122 13.43 -3.87 3.05
C ARG A 122 13.38 -3.63 1.54
N VAL A 123 12.27 -4.01 0.93
CA VAL A 123 11.92 -3.66 -0.44
C VAL A 123 10.84 -2.56 -0.42
N GLY A 124 10.93 -1.63 -1.35
CA GLY A 124 9.89 -0.64 -1.60
C GLY A 124 9.18 -0.94 -2.91
N LEU A 125 7.86 -0.84 -2.92
CA LEU A 125 7.02 -0.90 -4.11
C LEU A 125 6.21 0.39 -4.19
N SER A 126 6.14 1.00 -5.38
CA SER A 126 5.23 2.10 -5.67
C SER A 126 4.18 1.63 -6.65
N VAL A 127 2.92 2.02 -6.46
CA VAL A 127 1.80 1.66 -7.33
C VAL A 127 1.08 2.93 -7.76
N ALA A 128 0.69 2.99 -9.02
CA ALA A 128 -0.36 3.89 -9.50
C ALA A 128 -1.52 3.04 -10.01
N ASP A 129 -2.65 3.08 -9.29
CA ASP A 129 -3.90 2.42 -9.67
C ASP A 129 -4.56 3.26 -10.79
N ARG A 130 -4.55 2.70 -12.00
CA ARG A 130 -5.24 3.26 -13.18
C ARG A 130 -6.23 2.26 -13.77
N GLY A 131 -6.56 1.22 -13.02
CA GLY A 131 -7.47 0.14 -13.39
C GLY A 131 -6.85 -0.95 -14.25
N ARG A 132 -7.69 -1.96 -14.56
CA ARG A 132 -7.34 -3.15 -15.34
C ARG A 132 -6.65 -2.75 -16.66
N HIS A 133 -5.34 -3.03 -16.76
CA HIS A 133 -4.44 -2.73 -17.89
C HIS A 133 -3.82 -1.32 -17.96
N GLY A 134 -4.02 -0.47 -16.95
CA GLY A 134 -3.37 0.84 -16.83
C GLY A 134 -2.43 0.95 -15.63
N ASP A 135 -2.53 0.02 -14.68
CA ASP A 135 -1.75 0.05 -13.45
C ASP A 135 -0.26 0.09 -13.72
N ARG A 136 0.43 0.90 -12.92
CA ARG A 136 1.88 1.01 -12.96
C ARG A 136 2.48 0.63 -11.62
N ILE A 137 3.65 0.00 -11.67
CA ILE A 137 4.42 -0.37 -10.48
C ILE A 137 5.88 0.02 -10.64
N GLY A 138 6.53 0.36 -9.53
CA GLY A 138 7.97 0.53 -9.42
C GLY A 138 8.47 -0.21 -8.20
N TRP A 139 9.73 -0.63 -8.21
CA TRP A 139 10.36 -1.30 -7.07
C TRP A 139 11.76 -0.76 -6.80
N SER A 140 12.13 -0.63 -5.53
CA SER A 140 13.37 0.02 -5.08
C SER A 140 14.63 -0.58 -5.73
N TRP A 141 14.66 -1.90 -5.91
CA TRP A 141 15.84 -2.58 -6.44
C TRP A 141 16.06 -2.36 -7.94
N ALA A 142 15.08 -1.83 -8.68
CA ALA A 142 15.27 -1.44 -10.07
C ALA A 142 16.34 -0.35 -10.25
N THR A 143 16.57 0.46 -9.22
CA THR A 143 17.52 1.58 -9.26
C THR A 143 18.54 1.56 -8.12
N GLY A 144 18.18 1.01 -6.95
CA GLY A 144 19.04 0.99 -5.76
C GLY A 144 19.84 -0.29 -5.54
N GLY A 145 19.64 -1.32 -6.37
CA GLY A 145 20.19 -2.66 -6.13
C GLY A 145 19.50 -3.40 -4.97
N PHE A 146 19.68 -4.71 -4.88
CA PHE A 146 19.09 -5.56 -3.82
C PHE A 146 20.01 -5.75 -2.61
N GLU A 147 21.22 -5.18 -2.66
CA GLU A 147 22.23 -5.24 -1.62
C GLU A 147 21.80 -4.44 -0.40
N GLN A 148 21.08 -3.33 -0.60
CA GLN A 148 20.68 -2.38 0.42
C GLN A 148 19.18 -2.45 0.72
N SER A 149 18.83 -2.15 1.98
CA SER A 149 17.44 -1.88 2.34
C SER A 149 17.02 -0.51 1.85
N THR A 150 15.81 -0.40 1.30
CA THR A 150 15.19 0.91 1.12
C THR A 150 14.83 1.51 2.49
N LEU A 151 14.68 2.84 2.56
CA LEU A 151 14.14 3.50 3.76
C LEU A 151 12.64 3.18 3.92
N PRO A 152 12.10 3.15 5.14
CA PRO A 152 10.65 3.00 5.35
C PRO A 152 9.85 4.00 4.51
N CYS A 153 8.74 3.54 3.94
CA CYS A 153 7.83 4.38 3.14
C CYS A 153 8.47 5.04 1.90
N THR A 154 9.56 4.48 1.35
CA THR A 154 10.21 4.98 0.12
C THR A 154 10.29 3.91 -0.96
N SER A 155 10.19 4.35 -2.21
CA SER A 155 10.39 3.52 -3.41
C SER A 155 10.76 4.42 -4.59
N THR A 156 11.01 3.82 -5.76
CA THR A 156 11.16 4.54 -7.04
C THR A 156 9.78 4.95 -7.61
N VAL A 157 9.76 5.72 -8.70
CA VAL A 157 8.53 6.07 -9.42
C VAL A 157 7.86 4.82 -10.01
N PRO A 158 6.51 4.77 -10.14
CA PRO A 158 5.83 3.62 -10.73
C PRO A 158 6.03 3.60 -12.26
N PHE A 159 7.14 3.01 -12.71
CA PHE A 159 7.60 3.11 -14.08
C PHE A 159 7.07 1.98 -14.99
N PHE A 160 6.89 0.77 -14.46
CA PHE A 160 6.51 -0.42 -15.20
C PHE A 160 5.00 -0.49 -15.39
N THR A 161 4.53 -0.46 -16.63
CA THR A 161 3.11 -0.66 -16.95
C THR A 161 2.79 -2.14 -16.89
N THR A 162 1.82 -2.49 -16.06
CA THR A 162 1.36 -3.87 -15.90
C THR A 162 0.41 -4.24 -17.04
N THR A 163 0.50 -5.47 -17.51
CA THR A 163 -0.37 -6.00 -18.59
C THR A 163 -1.30 -7.10 -18.08
N GLN A 164 -1.09 -7.56 -16.85
CA GLN A 164 -1.85 -8.64 -16.22
C GLN A 164 -2.20 -8.27 -14.77
N GLY A 165 -3.42 -8.61 -14.37
CA GLY A 165 -3.91 -8.32 -13.03
C GLY A 165 -4.26 -6.85 -12.82
N ASP A 166 -4.44 -6.48 -11.56
CA ASP A 166 -4.97 -5.18 -11.14
C ASP A 166 -4.68 -4.98 -9.65
N TYR A 167 -4.57 -3.73 -9.24
CA TYR A 167 -4.58 -3.29 -7.86
C TYR A 167 -5.90 -2.61 -7.52
N LYS A 168 -6.20 -2.56 -6.23
CA LYS A 168 -7.30 -1.79 -5.67
C LYS A 168 -6.74 -0.93 -4.57
N LEU A 169 -6.78 0.38 -4.80
CA LEU A 169 -6.24 1.35 -3.88
C LEU A 169 -7.35 2.15 -3.19
N ARG A 170 -7.28 2.22 -1.87
CA ARG A 170 -7.98 3.21 -1.06
C ARG A 170 -6.97 4.20 -0.48
N SER A 171 -7.18 5.48 -0.78
CA SER A 171 -6.31 6.55 -0.31
C SER A 171 -6.45 6.77 1.19
N MET A 172 -5.32 7.07 1.82
CA MET A 172 -5.21 7.55 3.19
C MET A 172 -5.29 9.08 3.25
N PHE A 173 -4.86 9.76 2.18
CA PHE A 173 -4.86 11.21 2.02
C PHE A 173 -5.62 11.65 0.76
#